data_AF-A0A672THU5-F1
#
_entry.id   AF-A0A672THU5-F1
#
_cell.length_a   1.000
_cell.length_b   1.000
_cell.length_c   1.000
_cell.angle_alpha   90.00
_cell.angle_beta   90.00
_cell.angle_gamma   90.00
#
_symmetry.space_group_name_H-M   'P 1'
#
loop_
_entity.id
_entity.type
_entity.pdbx_description
1 polymer ?
#
loop_
_entity_poly.entity_id
_entity_poly.type
_entity_poly.pdbx_seq_one_letter_code
_entity_poly.pdbx_strand_id
1 'polypeptide(L)'
;ISCQYFLAVQKLVVLELGMVLLPVANHGEASQLMIQLVREQSKDHKSNPFLCKQCSRLAEPSVVLVQQIQGVGKTKALLLLQQFGSIHRLCNVSVKELELVVGQTAAQQIYTF
;
A
#
# COMPACT_ATOMS: atom_id res chain seq x y z
N ILE A 1 23.47 22.89 21.71
CA ILE A 1 23.64 23.56 20.39
C ILE A 1 22.44 24.48 20.21
N SER A 2 22.65 25.76 19.93
CA SER A 2 21.54 26.69 19.71
C SER A 2 20.83 26.31 18.40
N CYS A 3 19.53 26.00 18.44
CA CYS A 3 18.74 25.55 17.28
C CYS A 3 18.68 26.58 16.14
N GLN A 4 19.19 27.79 16.36
CA GLN A 4 19.11 28.92 15.43
C GLN A 4 19.79 28.66 14.07
N TYR A 5 20.84 27.82 14.03
CA TYR A 5 21.54 27.50 12.78
C TYR A 5 21.05 26.19 12.14
N PHE A 6 20.27 25.40 12.87
CA PHE A 6 19.86 24.07 12.39
C PHE A 6 18.98 24.17 11.15
N LEU A 7 18.09 25.15 11.08
CA LEU A 7 17.17 25.30 9.94
C LEU A 7 17.91 25.59 8.62
N ALA A 8 18.92 26.47 8.66
CA ALA A 8 19.73 26.79 7.49
C ALA A 8 20.54 25.58 7.02
N VAL A 9 21.15 24.86 7.97
CA VAL A 9 21.92 23.64 7.69
C VAL A 9 21.02 22.53 7.17
N GLN A 10 19.84 22.32 7.75
CA GLN A 10 18.88 21.32 7.31
C GLN A 10 18.40 21.60 5.88
N LYS A 11 18.09 22.86 5.56
CA LYS A 11 17.68 23.25 4.20
C LYS A 11 18.77 22.91 3.18
N LEU A 12 20.01 23.32 3.45
CA LEU A 12 21.14 23.05 2.56
C LEU A 12 21.40 21.53 2.43
N VAL A 13 21.52 20.82 3.55
CA VAL A 13 21.94 19.41 3.54
C VAL A 13 20.86 18.48 3.01
N VAL A 14 19.60 18.66 3.43
CA VAL A 14 18.51 17.74 3.09
C VAL A 14 17.87 18.09 1.75
N LEU A 15 17.62 19.37 1.47
CA LEU A 15 16.90 19.77 0.26
C LEU A 15 17.84 20.08 -0.91
N GLU A 16 18.93 20.80 -0.68
CA GLU A 16 19.84 21.21 -1.77
C GLU A 16 20.85 20.11 -2.11
N LEU A 17 21.38 19.40 -1.11
CA LEU A 17 22.38 18.35 -1.29
C LEU A 17 21.79 16.93 -1.31
N GLY A 18 20.50 16.76 -0.93
CA GLY A 18 19.83 15.45 -0.93
C GLY A 18 20.42 14.43 0.06
N MET A 19 21.14 14.89 1.07
CA MET A 19 21.76 14.04 2.09
C MET A 19 20.88 13.89 3.32
N VAL A 20 21.14 12.84 4.12
CA VAL A 20 20.43 12.60 5.37
C VAL A 20 21.10 13.38 6.50
N LEU A 21 20.34 14.21 7.21
CA LEU A 21 20.78 14.94 8.41
C LEU A 21 20.07 14.37 9.65
N LEU A 22 20.83 13.89 10.63
CA LEU A 22 20.32 13.35 11.89
C LEU A 22 20.76 14.25 13.06
N PRO A 23 19.87 15.06 13.64
CA PRO A 23 20.21 15.89 14.80
C PRO A 23 20.39 15.02 16.05
N VAL A 24 21.41 15.33 16.84
CA VAL A 24 21.71 14.65 18.11
C VAL A 24 21.80 15.68 19.23
N ALA A 25 21.16 15.41 20.37
CA ALA A 25 21.17 16.35 21.51
C ALA A 25 22.44 16.19 22.36
N ASN A 26 22.99 14.97 22.44
CA ASN A 26 24.17 14.66 23.23
C ASN A 26 25.04 13.56 22.58
N HIS A 27 26.28 13.43 23.06
CA HIS A 27 27.24 12.44 22.56
C HIS A 27 26.79 10.99 22.82
N GLY A 28 26.02 10.75 23.88
CA GLY A 28 25.43 9.44 24.18
C GLY A 28 24.44 9.00 23.11
N GLU A 29 23.50 9.86 22.74
CA GLU A 29 22.58 9.65 21.61
C GLU A 29 23.33 9.44 20.31
N ALA A 30 24.37 10.23 20.04
CA ALA A 30 25.20 10.05 18.85
C ALA A 30 25.83 8.64 18.80
N SER A 31 26.36 8.14 19.92
CA SER A 31 26.93 6.79 19.98
C SER A 31 25.88 5.70 19.73
N GLN A 32 24.69 5.81 20.32
CA GLN A 32 23.59 4.85 20.13
C GLN A 32 23.08 4.87 18.69
N LEU A 33 22.99 6.06 18.09
CA LEU A 33 22.58 6.25 16.72
C LEU A 33 23.56 5.60 15.75
N MET A 34 24.87 5.78 15.96
CA MET A 34 25.91 5.11 15.17
C MET A 34 25.82 3.58 15.26
N ILE A 35 25.60 3.03 16.45
CA ILE A 35 25.41 1.59 16.66
C ILE A 35 24.18 1.10 15.86
N GLN A 36 23.08 1.85 15.90
CA GLN A 36 21.85 1.46 15.19
C GLN A 36 22.02 1.53 13.67
N LEU A 37 22.73 2.52 13.15
CA LEU A 37 23.04 2.63 11.72
C LEU A 37 23.84 1.43 11.21
N VAL A 38 24.89 1.03 11.95
CA VAL A 38 25.70 -0.14 11.58
C VAL A 38 24.88 -1.43 11.65
N ARG A 39 24.03 -1.58 12.68
CA ARG A 39 23.14 -2.73 12.79
C ARG A 39 22.14 -2.80 11.63
N GLU A 40 21.56 -1.68 11.24
CA GLU A 40 20.60 -1.63 10.13
C GLU A 40 21.29 -1.91 8.79
N GLN A 41 22.49 -1.38 8.57
CA GLN A 41 23.29 -1.68 7.37
C GLN A 41 23.70 -3.15 7.28
N SER A 42 23.90 -3.81 8.41
CA SER A 42 24.30 -5.23 8.47
C SER A 42 23.12 -6.21 8.35
N LYS A 43 21.88 -5.72 8.42
CA LYS A 43 20.67 -6.55 8.27
C LYS A 43 20.27 -6.66 6.80
N ASP A 44 19.61 -7.77 6.47
CA ASP A 44 18.97 -7.93 5.17
C ASP A 44 17.95 -6.80 4.92
N HIS A 45 17.98 -6.20 3.73
CA HIS A 45 17.07 -5.14 3.32
C HIS A 45 15.57 -5.48 3.46
N LYS A 46 15.23 -6.77 3.57
CA LYS A 46 13.86 -7.28 3.80
C LYS A 46 13.38 -7.13 5.24
N SER A 47 14.28 -6.89 6.20
CA SER A 47 13.92 -6.68 7.60
C SER A 47 13.31 -5.30 7.86
N ASN A 48 13.54 -4.33 6.97
CA ASN A 48 12.91 -3.03 7.07
C ASN A 48 11.45 -3.11 6.59
N PRO A 49 10.45 -2.88 7.46
CA PRO A 49 9.03 -3.02 7.12
C PRO A 49 8.56 -2.01 6.07
N PHE A 50 9.27 -0.89 5.89
CA PHE A 50 8.96 0.12 4.87
C PHE A 50 9.57 -0.21 3.50
N LEU A 51 10.60 -1.05 3.46
CA LEU A 51 11.20 -1.55 2.21
C LEU A 51 10.68 -2.93 1.83
N CYS A 52 10.15 -3.67 2.80
CA CYS A 52 9.42 -4.89 2.56
C CYS A 52 8.24 -4.52 1.67
N LYS A 53 8.33 -4.86 0.38
CA LYS A 53 7.18 -4.91 -0.50
C LYS A 53 6.25 -5.93 0.13
N GLN A 54 5.33 -5.44 0.96
CA GLN A 54 4.11 -6.17 1.27
C GLN A 54 3.45 -6.35 -0.09
N CYS A 55 3.79 -7.46 -0.75
CA CYS A 55 2.92 -8.10 -1.70
C CYS A 55 1.69 -8.47 -0.88
N SER A 56 0.84 -7.48 -0.61
CA SER A 56 -0.58 -7.70 -0.40
C SER A 56 -0.94 -8.60 -1.58
N ARG A 57 -1.23 -9.86 -1.26
CA ARG A 57 -1.62 -10.86 -2.24
C ARG A 57 -2.70 -10.19 -3.08
N LEU A 58 -2.43 -9.91 -4.34
CA LEU A 58 -3.24 -9.07 -5.24
C LEU A 58 -4.72 -9.46 -5.29
N ALA A 59 -5.08 -10.64 -4.78
CA ALA A 59 -6.45 -11.07 -4.58
C ALA A 59 -7.23 -10.20 -3.59
N GLU A 60 -6.67 -9.83 -2.43
CA GLU A 60 -7.42 -9.13 -1.37
C GLU A 60 -7.92 -7.72 -1.78
N PRO A 61 -7.11 -6.87 -2.46
CA PRO A 61 -7.55 -5.55 -2.89
C PRO A 61 -8.69 -5.60 -3.91
N SER A 62 -8.66 -6.58 -4.83
CA SER A 62 -9.70 -6.72 -5.86
C SER A 62 -11.05 -7.13 -5.26
N VAL A 63 -11.04 -7.98 -4.23
CA VAL A 63 -12.25 -8.42 -3.52
C VAL A 63 -12.89 -7.25 -2.78
N VAL A 64 -12.09 -6.39 -2.13
CA VAL A 64 -12.59 -5.20 -1.44
C VAL A 64 -13.21 -4.21 -2.43
N LEU A 65 -12.61 -4.03 -3.61
CA LEU A 65 -13.15 -3.13 -4.64
C LEU A 65 -14.50 -3.62 -5.17
N VAL A 66 -14.62 -4.92 -5.46
CA VAL A 66 -15.88 -5.53 -5.93
C VAL A 66 -16.96 -5.51 -4.85
N GLN A 67 -16.60 -5.55 -3.56
CA GLN A 67 -17.54 -5.39 -2.44
C GLN A 67 -18.10 -3.97 -2.29
N GLN A 68 -17.51 -2.95 -2.92
CA GLN A 68 -18.09 -1.60 -2.92
C GLN A 68 -19.34 -1.49 -3.79
N ILE A 69 -19.60 -2.49 -4.66
CA ILE A 69 -20.79 -2.51 -5.52
C ILE A 69 -22.01 -2.89 -4.67
N GLN A 70 -23.06 -2.07 -4.75
CA GLN A 70 -24.30 -2.30 -4.02
C GLN A 70 -24.92 -3.65 -4.42
N GLY A 71 -25.17 -4.53 -3.46
CA GLY A 71 -25.71 -5.88 -3.69
C GLY A 71 -24.67 -6.99 -3.87
N VAL A 72 -23.37 -6.65 -3.89
CA VAL A 72 -22.26 -7.62 -3.97
C VAL A 72 -21.58 -7.79 -2.60
N GLY A 73 -22.00 -8.83 -1.87
CA GLY A 73 -21.34 -9.23 -0.62
C GLY A 73 -20.02 -9.98 -0.84
N LYS A 74 -19.30 -10.32 0.25
CA LYS A 74 -17.99 -10.98 0.19
C LYS A 74 -17.98 -12.26 -0.64
N THR A 75 -18.97 -13.12 -0.45
CA THR A 75 -19.10 -14.40 -1.15
C THR A 75 -19.34 -14.21 -2.65
N LYS A 76 -20.19 -13.24 -3.02
CA LYS A 76 -20.46 -12.91 -4.43
C LYS A 76 -19.23 -12.29 -5.09
N ALA A 77 -18.52 -11.40 -4.39
CA ALA A 77 -17.28 -10.79 -4.88
C ALA A 77 -16.20 -11.85 -5.17
N LEU A 78 -16.02 -12.82 -4.28
CA LEU A 78 -15.09 -13.93 -4.49
C LEU A 78 -15.49 -14.81 -5.67
N LEU A 79 -16.77 -15.18 -5.80
CA LEU A 79 -17.26 -15.96 -6.94
C LEU A 79 -17.09 -15.23 -8.27
N LEU A 80 -17.37 -13.93 -8.31
CA LEU A 80 -17.15 -13.10 -9.51
C LEU A 80 -15.68 -13.02 -9.90
N LEU A 81 -14.78 -12.82 -8.93
CA LEU A 81 -13.34 -12.77 -9.18
C LEU A 81 -12.78 -14.15 -9.54
N GLN A 82 -13.35 -15.24 -9.03
CA GLN A 82 -12.99 -16.60 -9.42
C GLN A 82 -13.42 -16.91 -10.86
N GLN A 83 -14.61 -16.45 -11.27
CA GLN A 83 -15.17 -16.73 -12.59
C GLN A 83 -14.55 -15.86 -13.69
N PHE A 84 -14.37 -14.56 -13.43
CA PHE A 84 -13.90 -13.60 -14.43
C PHE A 84 -12.41 -13.26 -14.31
N GLY A 85 -11.76 -13.60 -13.20
CA GLY A 85 -10.30 -13.52 -13.00
C GLY A 85 -9.71 -12.11 -12.92
N SER A 86 -10.44 -11.08 -13.34
CA SER A 86 -10.00 -9.69 -13.34
C SER A 86 -11.18 -8.73 -13.30
N ILE A 87 -10.98 -7.56 -12.70
CA ILE A 87 -12.00 -6.50 -12.64
C ILE A 87 -12.32 -5.98 -14.04
N HIS A 88 -11.32 -5.87 -14.93
CA HIS A 88 -11.53 -5.44 -16.32
C HIS A 88 -12.49 -6.37 -17.08
N ARG A 89 -12.41 -7.69 -16.88
CA ARG A 89 -13.39 -8.59 -17.48
C ARG A 89 -14.77 -8.41 -16.87
N LEU A 90 -14.88 -8.20 -15.55
CA LEU A 90 -16.16 -7.94 -14.89
C LEU A 90 -16.92 -6.75 -15.52
N CYS A 91 -16.21 -5.68 -15.88
CA CYS A 91 -16.81 -4.50 -16.51
C CYS A 91 -17.30 -4.74 -17.95
N ASN A 92 -16.67 -5.66 -18.69
CA ASN A 92 -17.00 -5.94 -20.10
C ASN A 92 -17.90 -7.16 -20.30
N VAL A 93 -18.34 -7.81 -19.22
CA VAL A 93 -19.16 -9.03 -19.27
C VAL A 93 -20.61 -8.70 -19.59
N SER A 94 -21.25 -9.58 -20.34
CA SER A 94 -22.65 -9.44 -20.69
C SER A 94 -23.56 -9.67 -19.48
N VAL A 95 -24.70 -8.97 -19.40
CA VAL A 95 -25.65 -9.12 -18.28
C VAL A 95 -26.05 -10.59 -18.08
N LYS A 96 -26.22 -11.37 -19.15
CA LYS A 96 -26.57 -12.80 -19.10
C LYS A 96 -25.56 -13.67 -18.37
N GLU A 97 -24.27 -13.35 -18.49
CA GLU A 97 -23.19 -14.09 -17.81
C GLU A 97 -23.06 -13.70 -16.34
N LEU A 98 -23.36 -12.43 -16.00
CA LEU A 98 -23.49 -11.97 -14.62
C LEU A 98 -24.71 -12.60 -13.92
N GLU A 99 -25.84 -12.74 -14.63
CA GLU A 99 -27.07 -13.34 -14.12
C GLU A 99 -26.87 -14.77 -13.60
N LEU A 100 -26.05 -15.56 -14.30
CA LEU A 100 -25.72 -16.95 -13.91
C LEU A 100 -25.00 -17.05 -12.56
N VAL A 101 -24.33 -15.98 -12.11
CA VAL A 101 -23.51 -15.99 -10.88
C VAL A 101 -24.19 -15.25 -9.73
N VAL A 102 -24.84 -14.11 -9.99
CA VAL A 102 -25.37 -13.24 -8.92
C VAL A 102 -26.89 -13.11 -8.87
N GLY A 103 -27.59 -13.61 -9.90
CA GLY A 103 -29.03 -13.45 -10.10
C GLY A 103 -29.41 -12.16 -10.86
N GLN A 104 -30.63 -12.12 -11.38
CA GLN A 104 -31.11 -11.10 -12.32
C GLN A 104 -31.03 -9.65 -11.79
N THR A 105 -31.49 -9.44 -10.55
CA THR A 105 -31.50 -8.12 -9.92
C THR A 105 -30.10 -7.61 -9.62
N ALA A 106 -29.22 -8.47 -9.10
CA ALA A 106 -27.84 -8.11 -8.79
C ALA A 106 -27.00 -7.89 -10.07
N ALA A 107 -27.24 -8.66 -11.13
CA ALA A 107 -26.55 -8.49 -12.41
C ALA A 107 -26.85 -7.13 -13.06
N GLN A 108 -28.12 -6.71 -13.04
CA GLN A 108 -28.52 -5.37 -13.53
C GLN A 108 -27.91 -4.24 -12.69
N GLN A 109 -27.86 -4.40 -11.36
CA GLN A 109 -27.23 -3.43 -10.47
C GLN A 109 -25.73 -3.27 -10.75
N ILE A 110 -25.01 -4.39 -10.97
CA ILE A 110 -23.58 -4.35 -11.31
C ILE A 110 -23.34 -3.73 -12.69
N TYR A 111 -24.20 -3.99 -13.68
CA TYR A 111 -24.05 -3.43 -15.02
C TYR A 111 -24.40 -1.93 -15.10
N THR A 112 -25.29 -1.47 -14.22
CA THR A 112 -25.72 -0.06 -14.17
C THR A 112 -24.77 0.82 -13.35
N PHE A 113 -24.02 0.23 -12.40
CA PHE A 113 -23.02 0.91 -11.57
C PHE A 113 -21.78 1.28 -12.37
#